data_AF-A0AAU6JNB4-F1
#
_entry.id   AF-A0AAU6JNB4-F1
#
_cell.length_a   1.000
_cell.length_b   1.000
_cell.length_c   1.000
_cell.angle_alpha   90.00
_cell.angle_beta   90.00
_cell.angle_gamma   90.00
#
_symmetry.space_group_name_H-M   'P 1'
#
loop_
_entity.id
_entity.type
_entity.pdbx_description
1 polymer ?
#
loop_
_entity_poly.entity_id
_entity_poly.type
_entity_poly.pdbx_seq_one_letter_code
_entity_poly.pdbx_strand_id
1 'polypeptide(L)'
;MSNTNTKASLLLAPAPAPAPAPDADAAPASASVLTLAPSEAVAPCCPPLSERPFTADEAETAARMFKALGDPVRLRLFSAVASHEGGEACVCDISDVGVSQPTVSHHLKKLKEAGLLTSERRGTWVYYRVEPSVLAAMGKLLGTASTGT
;
A
#
# COMPACT_ATOMS: atom_id res chain seq x y z
N MET A 1 49.95 29.52 10.53
CA MET A 1 49.00 28.45 10.92
C MET A 1 47.85 28.43 9.92
N SER A 2 47.73 27.34 9.16
CA SER A 2 46.61 27.10 8.24
C SER A 2 45.33 26.85 9.02
N ASN A 3 44.21 27.42 8.58
CA ASN A 3 43.01 26.60 8.42
C ASN A 3 42.04 27.21 7.39
N THR A 4 41.83 26.46 6.32
CA THR A 4 40.86 26.65 5.25
C THR A 4 39.55 25.98 5.63
N ASN A 5 38.40 26.64 5.45
CA ASN A 5 37.20 25.91 5.04
C ASN A 5 36.23 26.77 4.23
N THR A 6 36.22 26.48 2.93
CA THR A 6 35.29 26.91 1.90
C THR A 6 33.96 26.17 2.07
N LYS A 7 32.87 26.85 2.43
CA LYS A 7 31.54 26.24 2.43
C LYS A 7 30.90 26.42 1.05
N ALA A 8 30.86 25.33 0.31
CA ALA A 8 30.29 25.21 -1.03
C ALA A 8 28.77 25.48 -1.04
N SER A 9 28.33 26.25 -2.03
CA SER A 9 26.94 26.33 -2.49
C SER A 9 26.44 24.95 -2.91
N LEU A 10 25.39 24.46 -2.26
CA LEU A 10 24.57 23.36 -2.76
C LEU A 10 23.45 23.95 -3.60
N LEU A 11 23.64 23.88 -4.91
CA LEU A 11 22.59 23.97 -5.91
C LEU A 11 21.62 22.81 -5.70
N LEU A 12 20.36 23.16 -5.48
CA LEU A 12 19.22 22.25 -5.49
C LEU A 12 19.05 21.70 -6.92
N ALA A 13 19.38 20.43 -7.13
CA ALA A 13 19.06 19.75 -8.39
C ALA A 13 17.53 19.52 -8.46
N PRO A 14 16.88 19.78 -9.61
CA PRO A 14 15.47 19.46 -9.78
C PRO A 14 15.25 17.95 -9.75
N ALA A 15 14.13 17.51 -9.16
CA ALA A 15 13.71 16.12 -9.14
C ALA A 15 13.60 15.57 -10.58
N PRO A 16 14.11 14.35 -10.86
CA PRO A 16 13.97 13.76 -12.18
C PRO A 16 12.49 13.47 -12.48
N ALA A 17 12.06 13.78 -13.70
CA ALA A 17 10.73 13.50 -14.23
C ALA A 17 10.38 12.01 -14.13
N PRO A 18 9.08 11.64 -14.00
CA PRO A 18 8.65 10.26 -13.94
C PRO A 18 9.06 9.53 -15.22
N ALA A 19 9.74 8.40 -15.08
CA ALA A 19 10.12 7.56 -16.21
C ALA A 19 8.85 7.04 -16.91
N PRO A 20 8.79 7.06 -18.27
CA PRO A 20 7.66 6.53 -19.01
C PRO A 20 7.54 5.01 -18.78
N ALA A 21 6.30 4.54 -18.64
CA ALA A 21 5.98 3.12 -18.56
C ALA A 21 6.60 2.37 -19.75
N PRO A 22 7.34 1.25 -19.55
CA PRO A 22 7.85 0.49 -20.68
C PRO A 22 6.72 -0.31 -21.35
N ASP A 23 6.66 -0.12 -22.66
CA ASP A 23 5.83 -0.84 -23.64
C ASP A 23 6.00 -2.38 -23.58
N ALA A 24 4.96 -3.06 -24.07
CA ALA A 24 4.91 -4.48 -24.31
C ALA A 24 5.94 -4.94 -25.36
N ASP A 25 6.72 -6.00 -25.07
CA ASP A 25 6.67 -7.31 -25.77
C ASP A 25 7.85 -8.24 -25.37
N ALA A 26 7.56 -9.55 -25.38
CA ALA A 26 8.46 -10.71 -25.47
C ALA A 26 9.27 -11.24 -24.26
N ALA A 27 8.77 -12.36 -23.74
CA ALA A 27 9.37 -13.40 -22.88
C ALA A 27 10.43 -14.27 -23.64
N PRO A 28 11.07 -15.36 -23.10
CA PRO A 28 10.73 -16.12 -21.88
C PRO A 28 11.91 -16.69 -21.03
N ALA A 29 11.51 -17.47 -20.00
CA ALA A 29 12.27 -18.38 -19.12
C ALA A 29 12.81 -17.75 -17.81
N SER A 30 12.51 -18.23 -16.60
CA SER A 30 12.05 -19.56 -16.18
C SER A 30 10.84 -19.47 -15.25
N ALA A 31 9.86 -20.32 -15.53
CA ALA A 31 8.73 -20.60 -14.65
C ALA A 31 9.23 -21.27 -13.36
N SER A 32 9.40 -20.48 -12.31
CA SER A 32 9.19 -20.99 -10.97
C SER A 32 7.73 -20.75 -10.67
N VAL A 33 6.89 -21.74 -11.02
CA VAL A 33 5.52 -21.82 -10.53
C VAL A 33 5.64 -22.08 -9.03
N LEU A 34 5.83 -21.01 -8.26
CA LEU A 34 5.41 -21.02 -6.87
C LEU A 34 3.89 -21.05 -6.96
N THR A 35 3.32 -22.22 -6.69
CA THR A 35 1.93 -22.35 -6.30
C THR A 35 1.64 -21.28 -5.26
N LEU A 36 1.07 -20.16 -5.71
CA LEU A 36 0.33 -19.26 -4.87
C LEU A 36 -0.82 -20.10 -4.35
N ALA A 37 -0.63 -20.68 -3.17
CA ALA A 37 -1.75 -20.92 -2.28
C ALA A 37 -2.60 -19.64 -2.35
N PRO A 38 -3.93 -19.73 -2.55
CA PRO A 38 -4.77 -18.55 -2.60
C PRO A 38 -4.51 -17.80 -1.30
N SER A 39 -3.71 -16.71 -1.39
CA SER A 39 -3.66 -15.71 -0.35
C SER A 39 -5.08 -15.23 -0.31
N GLU A 40 -5.83 -15.66 0.70
CA GLU A 40 -7.25 -15.40 0.89
C GLU A 40 -7.52 -13.98 0.45
N ALA A 41 -8.01 -13.85 -0.78
CA ALA A 41 -8.47 -12.58 -1.30
C ALA A 41 -9.57 -12.20 -0.32
N VAL A 42 -9.30 -11.18 0.49
CA VAL A 42 -10.22 -10.71 1.51
C VAL A 42 -11.51 -10.38 0.77
N ALA A 43 -12.47 -11.31 0.87
CA ALA A 43 -13.76 -11.19 0.21
C ALA A 43 -14.41 -9.89 0.68
N PRO A 44 -15.29 -9.27 -0.13
CA PRO A 44 -16.04 -8.10 0.29
C PRO A 44 -16.87 -8.46 1.52
N CYS A 45 -16.34 -8.12 2.70
CA CYS A 45 -16.55 -8.94 3.89
C CYS A 45 -17.88 -8.66 4.60
N CYS A 46 -18.51 -7.51 4.38
CA CYS A 46 -19.62 -7.13 5.25
C CYS A 46 -20.66 -6.21 4.59
N PRO A 47 -21.93 -6.31 5.03
CA PRO A 47 -22.92 -5.25 4.85
C PRO A 47 -22.52 -3.97 5.61
N PRO A 48 -23.14 -2.81 5.30
CA PRO A 48 -22.90 -1.57 6.04
C PRO A 48 -23.20 -1.73 7.53
N LEU A 49 -22.41 -1.04 8.38
CA LEU A 49 -22.59 -1.04 9.84
C LEU A 49 -23.97 -0.56 10.31
N SER A 50 -24.69 0.14 9.43
CA SER A 50 -26.01 0.73 9.69
C SER A 50 -27.20 -0.21 9.42
N GLU A 51 -26.98 -1.36 8.77
CA GLU A 51 -28.07 -2.26 8.36
C GLU A 51 -28.41 -3.32 9.41
N ARG A 52 -27.41 -4.00 9.97
CA ARG A 52 -27.60 -5.03 11.01
C ARG A 52 -26.36 -5.20 11.90
N PRO A 53 -26.51 -5.79 13.10
CA PRO A 53 -25.37 -6.23 13.90
C PRO A 53 -24.50 -7.26 13.15
N PHE A 54 -23.19 -7.21 13.42
CA PHE A 54 -22.21 -8.12 12.84
C PHE A 54 -22.20 -9.46 13.56
N THR A 55 -21.87 -10.51 12.81
CA THR A 55 -21.43 -11.77 13.40
C THR A 55 -20.05 -11.59 14.05
N ALA A 56 -19.65 -12.53 14.90
CA ALA A 56 -18.32 -12.52 15.50
C ALA A 56 -17.22 -12.50 14.43
N ASP A 57 -17.33 -13.35 13.40
CA ASP A 57 -16.34 -13.46 12.32
C ASP A 57 -16.23 -12.18 11.46
N GLU A 58 -17.38 -11.54 11.17
CA GLU A 58 -17.43 -10.25 10.47
C GLU A 58 -16.74 -9.16 11.28
N ALA A 59 -17.05 -9.08 12.57
CA ALA A 59 -16.44 -8.10 13.48
C ALA A 59 -14.93 -8.32 13.62
N GLU A 60 -14.46 -9.56 13.72
CA GLU A 60 -13.04 -9.88 13.77
C GLU A 60 -12.31 -9.46 12.49
N THR A 61 -12.91 -9.71 11.33
CA THR A 61 -12.35 -9.35 10.03
C THR A 61 -12.22 -7.83 9.89
N ALA A 62 -13.31 -7.10 10.18
CA ALA A 62 -13.30 -5.64 10.18
C ALA A 62 -12.29 -5.08 11.20
N ALA A 63 -12.24 -5.64 12.42
CA ALA A 63 -11.31 -5.21 13.46
C ALA A 63 -9.85 -5.40 13.05
N ARG A 64 -9.50 -6.50 12.36
CA ARG A 64 -8.13 -6.71 11.84
C ARG A 64 -7.73 -5.61 10.85
N MET A 65 -8.62 -5.25 9.92
CA MET A 65 -8.37 -4.18 8.95
C MET A 65 -8.25 -2.81 9.62
N PHE A 66 -9.20 -2.45 10.49
CA PHE A 66 -9.16 -1.17 11.22
C PHE A 66 -7.94 -1.06 12.14
N LYS A 67 -7.53 -2.15 12.79
CA LYS A 67 -6.30 -2.18 13.60
C LYS A 67 -5.06 -1.94 12.75
N ALA A 68 -5.02 -2.44 11.52
CA ALA A 68 -3.94 -2.16 10.60
C ALA A 68 -3.93 -0.68 10.16
N LEU A 69 -5.09 -0.05 9.96
CA LEU A 69 -5.16 1.37 9.58
C LEU A 69 -5.13 2.36 10.75
N GLY A 70 -5.35 1.91 11.98
CA GLY A 70 -5.37 2.74 13.19
C GLY A 70 -4.02 3.30 13.63
N ASP A 71 -2.95 3.08 12.86
CA ASP A 71 -1.62 3.63 13.12
C ASP A 71 -1.32 4.75 12.12
N PRO A 72 -0.84 5.91 12.59
CA PRO A 72 -0.69 7.08 11.74
C PRO A 72 0.36 6.89 10.63
N VAL A 73 1.43 6.12 10.88
CA VAL A 73 2.47 5.86 9.88
C VAL A 73 1.92 4.88 8.82
N ARG A 74 1.22 3.83 9.26
CA ARG A 74 0.58 2.88 8.34
C ARG A 74 -0.49 3.55 7.48
N LEU A 75 -1.29 4.44 8.06
CA LEU A 75 -2.30 5.19 7.32
C LEU A 75 -1.67 6.12 6.27
N ARG A 76 -0.58 6.81 6.63
CA ARG A 76 0.17 7.65 5.68
C ARG A 76 0.77 6.82 4.54
N LEU A 77 1.43 5.70 4.85
CA LEU A 77 1.97 4.78 3.84
C LEU A 77 0.86 4.24 2.92
N PHE A 78 -0.25 3.78 3.51
CA PHE A 78 -1.39 3.29 2.75
C PHE A 78 -1.96 4.37 1.83
N SER A 79 -2.12 5.60 2.32
CA SER A 79 -2.58 6.73 1.51
C SER A 79 -1.62 7.05 0.37
N ALA A 80 -0.30 7.02 0.61
CA ALA A 80 0.71 7.28 -0.41
C ALA A 80 0.66 6.25 -1.55
N VAL A 81 0.46 4.97 -1.23
CA VAL A 81 0.27 3.91 -2.25
C VAL A 81 -1.06 4.09 -2.98
N ALA A 82 -2.15 4.37 -2.24
CA ALA A 82 -3.50 4.51 -2.80
C ALA A 82 -3.62 5.69 -3.76
N SER A 83 -2.95 6.81 -3.45
CA SER A 83 -2.95 8.02 -4.27
C SER A 83 -1.86 8.04 -5.32
N HIS A 84 -1.01 7.01 -5.42
CA HIS A 84 0.09 6.99 -6.36
C HIS A 84 -0.44 6.89 -7.79
N GLU A 85 0.15 7.66 -8.71
CA GLU A 85 -0.16 7.55 -10.14
C GLU A 85 0.14 6.12 -10.62
N GLY A 86 -0.81 5.47 -11.31
CA GLY A 86 -0.72 4.05 -11.70
C GLY A 86 -1.22 3.04 -10.66
N GLY A 87 -1.60 3.50 -9.46
CA GLY A 87 -2.21 2.68 -8.41
C GLY A 87 -1.26 1.65 -7.77
N GLU A 88 0.05 1.80 -7.96
CA GLU A 88 1.10 1.04 -7.28
C GLU A 88 2.31 1.93 -7.01
N ALA A 89 3.08 1.64 -5.96
CA ALA A 89 4.24 2.43 -5.59
C ALA A 89 5.41 1.56 -5.15
N CYS A 90 6.63 1.94 -5.49
CA CYS A 90 7.84 1.35 -4.90
C CYS A 90 8.01 1.83 -3.46
N VAL A 91 8.60 0.99 -2.60
CA VAL A 91 9.02 1.43 -1.25
C VAL A 91 9.92 2.68 -1.29
N CYS A 92 10.72 2.80 -2.34
CA CYS A 92 11.62 3.92 -2.57
C CYS A 92 10.87 5.25 -2.73
N ASP A 93 9.71 5.24 -3.38
CA ASP A 93 8.93 6.46 -3.69
C ASP A 93 8.07 6.93 -2.51
N ILE A 94 7.73 6.02 -1.58
CA ILE A 94 6.80 6.29 -0.46
C ILE A 94 7.48 6.31 0.92
N SER A 95 8.81 6.20 0.96
CA SER A 95 9.57 6.08 2.21
C SER A 95 9.72 7.38 3.00
N ASP A 96 9.32 8.54 2.44
CA ASP A 96 9.40 9.85 3.09
C ASP A 96 8.24 10.11 4.07
N VAL A 97 8.04 9.17 5.00
CA VAL A 97 6.99 9.24 6.03
C VAL A 97 7.54 9.63 7.41
N GLY A 98 8.82 10.02 7.49
CA GLY A 98 9.47 10.45 8.74
C GLY A 98 9.88 9.30 9.66
N VAL A 99 9.95 8.07 9.16
CA VAL A 99 10.46 6.89 9.87
C VAL A 99 11.56 6.20 9.06
N SER A 100 12.36 5.36 9.73
CA SER A 100 13.45 4.62 9.08
C SER A 100 12.91 3.57 8.09
N GLN A 101 13.70 3.24 7.06
CA GLN A 101 13.33 2.22 6.06
C GLN A 101 13.01 0.82 6.66
N PRO A 102 13.75 0.31 7.68
CA PRO A 102 13.37 -0.92 8.38
C PRO A 102 11.96 -0.85 8.99
N THR A 103 11.60 0.31 9.52
CA THR A 103 10.28 0.58 10.09
C THR A 103 9.21 0.62 8.98
N VAL A 104 9.48 1.25 7.84
CA VAL A 104 8.59 1.26 6.67
C VAL A 104 8.30 -0.15 6.18
N SER A 105 9.33 -0.98 5.99
CA SER A 105 9.16 -2.37 5.54
C SER A 105 8.31 -3.20 6.51
N HIS A 106 8.49 -2.99 7.83
CA HIS A 106 7.67 -3.63 8.86
C HIS A 106 6.20 -3.21 8.75
N HIS A 107 5.93 -1.92 8.59
CA HIS A 107 4.58 -1.38 8.42
C HIS A 107 3.89 -1.90 7.16
N LEU A 108 4.60 -1.95 6.02
CA LEU A 108 4.07 -2.49 4.76
C LEU A 108 3.74 -3.98 4.88
N LYS A 109 4.57 -4.75 5.58
CA LYS A 109 4.28 -6.16 5.88
C LYS A 109 2.99 -6.30 6.70
N LYS A 110 2.77 -5.45 7.71
CA LYS A 110 1.54 -5.46 8.53
C LYS A 110 0.29 -5.11 7.72
N LEU A 111 0.38 -4.15 6.81
CA LEU A 111 -0.72 -3.80 5.92
C LEU A 111 -1.07 -4.94 4.96
N LYS A 112 -0.06 -5.63 4.42
CA LYS A 112 -0.23 -6.83 3.60
C LYS A 112 -0.81 -8.01 4.38
N GLU A 113 -0.35 -8.26 5.60
CA GLU A 113 -0.90 -9.31 6.48
C GLU A 113 -2.39 -9.05 6.81
N ALA A 114 -2.82 -7.79 6.81
CA ALA A 114 -4.22 -7.40 6.97
C ALA A 114 -5.04 -7.46 5.67
N GLY A 115 -4.43 -7.86 4.56
CA GLY A 115 -5.07 -7.94 3.24
C GLY A 115 -5.33 -6.60 2.55
N LEU A 116 -4.77 -5.50 3.07
CA LEU A 116 -4.99 -4.16 2.52
C LEU A 116 -4.10 -3.86 1.30
N LEU A 117 -2.92 -4.50 1.25
CA LEU A 117 -1.94 -4.34 0.19
C LEU A 117 -1.55 -5.67 -0.42
N THR A 118 -1.33 -5.66 -1.73
CA THR A 118 -0.60 -6.69 -2.45
C THR A 118 0.80 -6.20 -2.79
N SER A 119 1.72 -7.13 -3.04
CA SER A 119 3.12 -6.82 -3.33
C SER A 119 3.61 -7.62 -4.54
N GLU A 120 4.27 -6.97 -5.47
CA GLU A 120 4.86 -7.58 -6.65
C GLU A 120 6.35 -7.24 -6.74
N ARG A 121 7.20 -8.24 -6.95
CA ARG A 121 8.64 -8.02 -7.12
C ARG A 121 8.97 -7.93 -8.61
N ARG A 122 9.52 -6.78 -9.02
CA ARG A 122 9.97 -6.51 -10.40
C ARG A 122 11.48 -6.26 -10.38
N GLY A 123 12.24 -7.32 -10.66
CA GLY A 123 13.70 -7.33 -10.54
C GLY A 123 14.19 -7.12 -9.11
N THR A 124 14.90 -6.02 -8.88
CA THR A 124 15.44 -5.65 -7.56
C THR A 124 14.40 -4.95 -6.67
N TRP A 125 13.34 -4.39 -7.27
CA TRP A 125 12.38 -3.54 -6.58
C TRP A 125 11.10 -4.30 -6.21
N VAL A 126 10.46 -3.86 -5.13
CA VAL A 126 9.16 -4.37 -4.69
C VAL A 126 8.16 -3.24 -4.77
N TYR A 127 7.10 -3.47 -5.53
CA TYR A 127 5.97 -2.58 -5.70
C TYR A 127 4.83 -3.03 -4.82
N TYR A 128 4.15 -2.08 -4.20
CA TYR A 128 2.95 -2.31 -3.42
C TYR A 128 1.77 -1.71 -4.15
N ARG A 129 0.67 -2.46 -4.17
CA ARG A 129 -0.61 -2.03 -4.74
C ARG A 129 -1.68 -2.18 -3.69
N VAL A 130 -2.63 -1.27 -3.70
CA VAL A 130 -3.80 -1.38 -2.84
C VAL A 130 -4.79 -2.38 -3.42
N GLU A 131 -5.33 -3.24 -2.57
CA GLU A 131 -6.33 -4.23 -2.99
C GLU A 131 -7.69 -3.52 -3.21
N PRO A 132 -8.16 -3.38 -4.47
CA PRO A 132 -9.34 -2.56 -4.77
C PRO A 132 -10.63 -3.14 -4.18
N SER A 133 -10.71 -4.47 -4.10
CA SER A 133 -11.86 -5.20 -3.56
C SER A 133 -12.08 -4.87 -2.08
N VAL A 134 -10.99 -4.77 -1.31
CA VAL A 134 -11.02 -4.45 0.12
C VAL A 134 -11.39 -3.00 0.38
N LEU A 135 -10.88 -2.07 -0.43
CA LEU A 135 -11.22 -0.65 -0.30
C LEU A 135 -12.69 -0.39 -0.59
N ALA A 136 -13.23 -1.03 -1.65
CA ALA A 136 -14.65 -0.97 -1.96
C ALA A 136 -15.50 -1.58 -0.83
N ALA A 137 -15.05 -2.69 -0.24
CA ALA A 137 -15.73 -3.32 0.90
C ALA A 137 -15.72 -2.41 2.14
N MET A 138 -14.59 -1.79 2.47
CA MET A 138 -14.50 -0.84 3.57
C MET A 138 -15.35 0.42 3.35
N GLY A 139 -15.40 0.93 2.12
CA GLY A 139 -16.27 2.05 1.76
C GLY A 139 -17.75 1.71 1.94
N LYS A 140 -18.16 0.51 1.51
CA LYS A 140 -19.52 0.00 1.74
C LYS A 140 -19.83 -0.21 3.23
N LEU A 141 -18.87 -0.77 3.97
CA LEU A 141 -18.96 -1.03 5.40
C LEU A 141 -19.25 0.24 6.20
N LEU A 142 -18.50 1.31 5.93
CA LEU A 142 -18.62 2.61 6.60
C LEU A 142 -19.69 3.51 5.99
N GLY A 143 -20.18 3.17 4.79
CA GLY A 143 -21.25 3.88 4.12
C GLY A 143 -22.54 3.80 4.93
N THR A 144 -23.30 4.90 4.93
CA THR A 144 -24.69 4.87 5.36
C THR A 144 -25.50 4.18 4.26
N ALA A 145 -26.41 3.27 4.62
CA ALA A 145 -27.43 2.82 3.68
C ALA A 145 -28.24 4.06 3.27
N SER A 146 -27.95 4.66 2.11
CA SER A 146 -28.78 5.72 1.57
C SER A 146 -30.07 5.06 1.10
N THR A 147 -31.04 4.97 2.00
CA THR A 147 -32.44 4.75 1.65
C THR A 147 -32.85 5.94 0.80
N GLY A 148 -32.69 5.80 -0.52
CA GLY A 148 -33.26 6.71 -1.50
C GLY A 148 -34.78 6.77 -1.28
N THR A 149 -35.27 8.00 -1.23
CA THR A 149 -36.69 8.38 -1.20
C THR A 149 -37.44 7.89 -2.43
#